data_AF-A0A1Q7YWJ2-F1
#
_entry.id   AF-A0A1Q7YWJ2-F1
#
_cell.length_a   1.000
_cell.length_b   1.000
_cell.length_c   1.000
_cell.angle_alpha   90.00
_cell.angle_beta   90.00
_cell.angle_gamma   90.00
#
_symmetry.space_group_name_H-M   'P 1'
#
loop_
_entity.id
_entity.type
_entity.pdbx_description
1 polymer ?
#
loop_
_entity_poly.entity_id
_entity_poly.type
_entity_poly.pdbx_seq_one_letter_code
_entity_poly.pdbx_strand_id
1 'polypeptide(L)'
;MSESVADTSSPGLARSPGYERPAQNASGEDRKLGDEKAFASLLTDTVVESMADILGENVLSLLISKGMLDNAENPGELERQLSLTFGNGSVVLERMIVKALYRKLGIRSDSTIGFDYAKALDAARHVFGERRK
;
A
#
# COMPACT_ATOMS: atom_id res chain seq x y z
N MET A 1 -34.25 45.56 50.00
CA MET A 1 -35.18 46.62 49.58
C MET A 1 -34.35 47.62 48.79
N SER A 2 -34.31 47.44 47.46
CA SER A 2 -34.85 48.37 46.43
C SER A 2 -33.70 49.28 45.94
N GLU A 3 -33.36 49.50 44.67
CA GLU A 3 -34.06 49.60 43.35
C GLU A 3 -33.13 49.00 42.24
N SER A 4 -33.57 48.35 41.15
CA SER A 4 -34.23 48.82 39.89
C SER A 4 -33.57 50.09 39.31
N VAL A 5 -33.16 50.24 38.03
CA VAL A 5 -33.82 49.95 36.75
C VAL A 5 -32.78 49.88 35.59
N ALA A 6 -33.18 49.23 34.50
CA ALA A 6 -32.61 49.22 33.14
C ALA A 6 -32.36 50.65 32.55
N ASP A 7 -31.68 50.90 31.42
CA ASP A 7 -31.94 50.31 30.10
C ASP A 7 -31.01 50.87 28.99
N THR A 8 -30.94 50.10 27.88
CA THR A 8 -30.63 50.47 26.48
C THR A 8 -29.25 51.01 26.06
N SER A 9 -28.57 50.26 25.17
CA SER A 9 -28.50 50.58 23.72
C SER A 9 -27.38 49.81 23.01
N SER A 10 -27.77 48.82 22.20
CA SER A 10 -27.05 48.37 20.99
C SER A 10 -27.13 49.47 19.91
N PRO A 11 -26.24 49.57 18.88
CA PRO A 11 -25.95 48.45 17.97
C PRO A 11 -24.56 48.45 17.30
N GLY A 12 -24.27 47.38 16.55
CA GLY A 12 -23.48 47.53 15.32
C GLY A 12 -22.32 46.54 15.10
N LEU A 13 -22.68 45.42 14.46
CA LEU A 13 -22.02 44.84 13.28
C LEU A 13 -20.55 44.39 13.31
N ALA A 14 -20.39 43.20 12.72
CA ALA A 14 -19.19 42.60 12.13
C ALA A 14 -18.13 42.15 13.15
N ARG A 15 -17.56 40.95 13.07
CA ARG A 15 -17.21 40.18 11.88
C ARG A 15 -16.86 38.76 12.36
N SER A 16 -17.43 37.72 11.78
CA SER A 16 -16.82 36.40 11.85
C SER A 16 -15.43 36.46 11.22
N PRO A 17 -14.46 35.71 11.77
CA PRO A 17 -13.54 34.99 10.92
C PRO A 17 -13.66 33.51 11.29
N GLY A 18 -14.56 32.83 10.58
CA GLY A 18 -14.29 31.45 10.27
C GLY A 18 -13.15 31.44 9.27
N TYR A 19 -12.09 30.69 9.56
CA TYR A 19 -11.33 29.90 8.59
C TYR A 19 -10.71 28.75 9.38
N GLU A 20 -11.48 27.68 9.55
CA GLU A 20 -10.88 26.35 9.51
C GLU A 20 -10.08 26.25 8.21
N ARG A 21 -8.78 26.00 8.30
CA ARG A 21 -8.03 25.46 7.16
C ARG A 21 -6.85 24.62 7.63
N PRO A 22 -7.01 23.29 7.73
CA PRO A 22 -5.94 22.35 7.47
C PRO A 22 -6.15 21.75 6.07
N ALA A 23 -5.98 22.55 5.02
CA ALA A 23 -6.17 22.09 3.62
C ALA A 23 -4.88 22.17 2.80
N GLN A 24 -3.73 21.90 3.44
CA GLN A 24 -2.45 21.82 2.73
C GLN A 24 -1.80 20.42 2.82
N ASN A 25 -2.27 19.58 3.74
CA ASN A 25 -1.69 18.24 3.96
C ASN A 25 -2.54 17.11 3.36
N ALA A 26 -3.87 17.29 3.28
CA ALA A 26 -4.79 16.27 2.77
C ALA A 26 -4.42 15.81 1.35
N SER A 27 -4.11 16.74 0.44
CA SER A 27 -3.77 16.38 -0.95
C SER A 27 -2.47 15.57 -1.11
N GLY A 28 -1.51 15.69 -0.18
CA GLY A 28 -0.28 14.91 -0.20
C GLY A 28 -0.47 13.52 0.42
N GLU A 29 -1.25 13.45 1.50
CA GLU A 29 -1.60 12.21 2.18
C GLU A 29 -2.53 11.34 1.32
N ASP A 30 -3.55 11.93 0.68
CA ASP A 30 -4.47 11.26 -0.22
C ASP A 30 -3.74 10.68 -1.45
N ARG A 31 -2.77 11.41 -2.01
CA ARG A 31 -1.94 10.92 -3.12
C ARG A 31 -1.03 9.78 -2.69
N LYS A 32 -0.38 9.88 -1.54
CA LYS A 32 0.46 8.82 -0.98
C LYS A 32 -0.35 7.55 -0.70
N LEU A 33 -1.56 7.68 -0.15
CA LEU A 33 -2.48 6.57 0.07
C LEU A 33 -2.94 5.94 -1.25
N GLY A 34 -3.22 6.77 -2.26
CA GLY A 34 -3.56 6.31 -3.61
C GLY A 34 -2.43 5.52 -4.28
N ASP A 35 -1.19 6.00 -4.16
CA ASP A 35 -0.02 5.32 -4.71
C ASP A 35 0.28 4.01 -3.97
N GLU A 36 0.12 3.96 -2.65
CA GLU A 36 0.26 2.73 -1.87
C GLU A 36 -0.78 1.69 -2.30
N LYS A 37 -2.04 2.09 -2.45
CA LYS A 37 -3.10 1.19 -2.92
C LYS A 37 -2.84 0.69 -4.34
N ALA A 38 -2.31 1.55 -5.22
CA ALA A 38 -1.99 1.17 -6.59
C ALA A 38 -0.80 0.19 -6.64
N PHE A 39 0.22 0.40 -5.81
CA PHE A 39 1.34 -0.53 -5.67
C PHE A 39 0.89 -1.88 -5.10
N ALA A 40 0.06 -1.85 -4.05
CA ALA A 40 -0.55 -3.04 -3.45
C ALA A 40 -1.31 -3.87 -4.50
N SER A 41 -2.15 -3.23 -5.32
CA SER A 41 -2.86 -3.92 -6.41
C SER A 41 -1.90 -4.55 -7.41
N LEU A 42 -0.87 -3.81 -7.85
CA LEU A 42 0.13 -4.32 -8.78
C LEU A 42 0.88 -5.54 -8.21
N LEU A 43 1.21 -5.50 -6.92
CA LEU A 43 1.85 -6.60 -6.22
C LEU A 43 0.93 -7.82 -6.20
N THR A 44 -0.33 -7.68 -5.77
CA THR A 44 -1.31 -8.76 -5.74
C THR A 44 -1.49 -9.41 -7.10
N ASP A 45 -1.69 -8.62 -8.16
CA ASP A 45 -1.83 -9.13 -9.53
C ASP A 45 -0.58 -9.92 -9.95
N THR A 46 0.60 -9.38 -9.63
CA THR A 46 1.88 -10.04 -9.96
C THR A 46 2.07 -11.34 -9.20
N VAL A 47 1.65 -11.40 -7.94
CA VAL A 47 1.71 -12.62 -7.12
C VAL A 47 0.80 -13.68 -7.72
N VAL A 48 -0.46 -13.35 -8.03
CA VAL A 48 -1.43 -14.29 -8.61
C VAL A 48 -0.92 -14.83 -9.95
N GLU A 49 -0.48 -13.94 -10.86
CA GLU A 49 0.09 -14.34 -12.15
C GLU A 49 1.33 -15.23 -11.97
N SER A 50 2.26 -14.85 -11.09
CA SER A 50 3.48 -15.63 -10.86
C SER A 50 3.17 -17.01 -10.27
N MET A 51 2.19 -17.10 -9.38
CA MET A 51 1.77 -18.40 -8.81
C MET A 51 1.12 -19.29 -9.85
N ALA A 52 0.28 -18.73 -10.72
CA ALA A 52 -0.30 -19.46 -11.85
C ALA A 52 0.81 -20.01 -12.77
N ASP A 53 1.78 -19.16 -13.12
CA ASP A 53 2.88 -19.51 -14.02
C ASP A 53 3.80 -20.61 -13.43
N ILE A 54 4.05 -20.58 -12.12
CA ILE A 54 5.02 -21.49 -11.46
C ILE A 54 4.37 -22.82 -11.05
N LEU A 55 3.20 -22.74 -10.41
CA LEU A 55 2.57 -23.88 -9.74
C LEU A 55 1.42 -24.48 -10.57
N GLY A 56 0.92 -23.74 -11.55
CA GLY A 56 -0.26 -24.08 -12.34
C GLY A 56 -1.58 -23.71 -11.64
N GLU A 57 -2.60 -23.51 -12.47
CA GLU A 57 -3.94 -23.05 -12.06
C GLU A 57 -4.60 -23.90 -10.97
N ASN A 58 -4.37 -25.22 -11.00
CA ASN A 58 -4.95 -26.14 -10.02
C ASN A 58 -4.38 -25.91 -8.61
N VAL A 59 -3.07 -25.69 -8.51
CA VAL A 59 -2.42 -25.42 -7.23
C VAL A 59 -2.76 -24.02 -6.76
N LEU A 60 -2.75 -23.02 -7.64
CA LEU A 60 -3.20 -21.67 -7.32
C LEU A 60 -4.62 -21.66 -6.74
N SER A 61 -5.56 -22.36 -7.39
CA SER A 61 -6.95 -22.47 -6.91
C SER A 61 -7.03 -23.07 -5.49
N LEU A 62 -6.19 -24.08 -5.20
CA LEU A 62 -6.11 -24.68 -3.87
C LEU A 62 -5.56 -23.68 -2.84
N LEU A 63 -4.52 -22.91 -3.17
CA LEU A 63 -3.92 -21.92 -2.27
C LEU A 63 -4.91 -20.77 -1.96
N ILE A 64 -5.64 -20.30 -2.97
CA ILE A 64 -6.72 -19.33 -2.81
C ILE A 64 -7.81 -19.89 -1.89
N SER A 65 -8.24 -21.13 -2.11
CA SER A 65 -9.28 -21.76 -1.26
C SER A 65 -8.88 -21.89 0.21
N LYS A 66 -7.57 -21.87 0.50
CA LYS A 66 -7.00 -21.93 1.85
C LYS A 66 -6.69 -20.55 2.44
N GLY A 67 -6.99 -19.47 1.73
CA GLY A 67 -6.76 -18.10 2.17
C GLY A 67 -5.30 -17.68 2.16
N MET A 68 -4.42 -18.39 1.44
CA MET A 68 -2.98 -18.07 1.43
C MET A 68 -2.70 -16.69 0.82
N LEU A 69 -3.54 -16.25 -0.13
CA LEU A 69 -3.38 -15.01 -0.88
C LEU A 69 -4.31 -13.89 -0.40
N ASP A 70 -5.04 -14.09 0.69
CA ASP A 70 -6.03 -13.13 1.21
C ASP A 70 -5.40 -11.78 1.61
N ASN A 71 -4.10 -11.78 1.91
CA ASN A 71 -3.33 -10.59 2.31
C ASN A 71 -2.10 -10.39 1.41
N ALA A 72 -2.18 -10.77 0.13
CA ALA A 72 -1.06 -10.67 -0.82
C ALA A 72 -0.55 -9.23 -1.03
N GLU A 73 -1.39 -8.23 -0.71
CA GLU A 73 -1.04 -6.81 -0.70
C GLU A 73 -0.07 -6.43 0.44
N ASN A 74 0.06 -7.27 1.47
CA ASN A 74 1.00 -7.09 2.56
C ASN A 74 2.23 -8.00 2.33
N PRO A 75 3.37 -7.42 1.91
CA PRO A 75 4.62 -8.14 1.69
C PRO A 75 5.02 -9.10 2.80
N GLY A 76 4.95 -8.66 4.06
CA GLY A 76 5.41 -9.46 5.19
C GLY A 76 4.49 -10.62 5.50
N GLU A 77 3.18 -10.44 5.34
CA GLU A 77 2.22 -11.53 5.52
C GLU A 77 2.34 -12.55 4.38
N LEU A 78 2.51 -12.09 3.14
CA LEU A 78 2.74 -12.97 2.00
C LEU A 78 4.03 -13.78 2.16
N GLU A 79 5.16 -13.15 2.54
CA GLU A 79 6.42 -13.85 2.82
C GLU A 79 6.24 -14.93 3.91
N ARG A 80 5.54 -14.58 5.00
CA ARG A 80 5.21 -15.51 6.08
C ARG A 80 4.40 -16.71 5.56
N GLN A 81 3.36 -16.47 4.78
CA GLN A 81 2.51 -17.52 4.21
C GLN A 81 3.27 -18.42 3.24
N LEU A 82 4.16 -17.84 2.42
CA LEU A 82 5.02 -18.58 1.52
C LEU A 82 5.98 -19.49 2.28
N SER A 83 6.63 -18.96 3.32
CA SER A 83 7.54 -19.73 4.17
C SER A 83 6.81 -20.87 4.90
N LEU A 84 5.62 -20.62 5.44
CA LEU A 84 4.83 -21.65 6.13
C LEU A 84 4.35 -22.76 5.18
N THR A 85 4.00 -22.41 3.94
CA THR A 85 3.44 -23.37 2.98
C THR A 85 4.51 -24.16 2.24
N PHE A 86 5.62 -23.50 1.84
CA PHE A 86 6.64 -24.08 0.97
C PHE A 86 7.99 -24.32 1.66
N GLY A 87 8.15 -23.91 2.91
CA GLY A 87 9.41 -23.99 3.64
C GLY A 87 10.53 -23.30 2.87
N ASN A 88 11.69 -23.97 2.76
CA ASN A 88 12.84 -23.45 2.02
C ASN A 88 12.57 -23.16 0.53
N GLY A 89 11.50 -23.74 -0.03
CA GLY A 89 11.06 -23.46 -1.40
C GLY A 89 10.48 -22.05 -1.59
N SER A 90 10.08 -21.37 -0.51
CA SER A 90 9.51 -20.02 -0.57
C SER A 90 10.45 -19.03 -1.24
N VAL A 91 11.75 -19.14 -0.98
CA VAL A 91 12.78 -18.24 -1.54
C VAL A 91 12.79 -18.27 -3.07
N VAL A 92 12.47 -19.40 -3.69
CA VAL A 92 12.37 -19.49 -5.16
C VAL A 92 11.14 -18.73 -5.64
N LEU A 93 9.99 -18.91 -4.97
CA LEU A 93 8.75 -18.22 -5.31
C LEU A 93 8.89 -16.71 -5.13
N GLU A 94 9.43 -16.27 -3.99
CA GLU A 94 9.71 -14.86 -3.69
C GLU A 94 10.58 -14.22 -4.79
N ARG A 95 11.67 -14.89 -5.21
CA ARG A 95 12.52 -14.42 -6.31
C ARG A 95 11.76 -14.29 -7.62
N MET A 96 10.90 -15.25 -7.93
CA MET A 96 10.15 -15.23 -9.17
C MET A 96 9.08 -14.12 -9.17
N ILE A 97 8.38 -13.92 -8.06
CA ILE A 97 7.45 -12.81 -7.86
C ILE A 97 8.17 -11.47 -8.05
N VAL A 98 9.32 -11.27 -7.38
CA VAL A 98 10.12 -10.06 -7.51
C VAL A 98 10.59 -9.86 -8.95
N LYS A 99 11.05 -10.92 -9.62
CA LYS A 99 11.49 -10.84 -11.01
C LYS A 99 10.36 -10.44 -11.95
N ALA A 100 9.15 -10.98 -11.74
CA ALA A 100 7.96 -10.60 -12.50
C ALA A 100 7.57 -9.14 -12.23
N LEU A 101 7.62 -8.70 -10.98
CA LEU A 101 7.32 -7.32 -10.57
C LEU A 101 8.32 -6.35 -11.20
N TYR A 102 9.61 -6.65 -11.11
CA TYR A 102 10.69 -5.84 -11.69
C TYR A 102 10.52 -5.71 -13.20
N ARG A 103 10.15 -6.79 -13.89
CA ARG A 103 9.84 -6.76 -15.33
C ARG A 103 8.69 -5.80 -15.63
N LYS A 104 7.59 -5.85 -14.89
CA LYS A 104 6.45 -4.92 -15.05
C LYS A 104 6.87 -3.47 -14.77
N LEU A 105 7.76 -3.27 -13.81
CA LEU A 105 8.33 -1.96 -13.45
C LEU A 105 9.55 -1.58 -14.28
N GLY A 106 9.95 -2.33 -15.31
CA GLY A 106 11.16 -2.06 -16.10
C GLY A 106 12.46 -1.91 -15.28
N ILE A 107 12.52 -2.52 -14.09
CA ILE A 107 13.71 -2.55 -13.23
C ILE A 107 14.62 -3.69 -13.71
N ARG A 108 15.92 -3.43 -13.81
CA ARG A 108 16.89 -4.48 -14.10
C ARG A 108 17.09 -5.32 -12.84
N SER A 109 16.79 -6.61 -12.90
CA SER A 109 17.11 -7.53 -11.80
C SER A 109 18.60 -7.86 -11.83
N ASP A 110 19.34 -7.45 -10.80
CA ASP A 110 20.67 -8.00 -10.56
C ASP A 110 20.53 -9.39 -9.94
N SER A 111 21.13 -10.39 -10.61
CA SER A 111 21.19 -11.76 -10.10
C SER A 111 22.33 -11.88 -9.07
N THR A 112 22.19 -11.23 -7.93
CA THR A 112 23.21 -11.27 -6.87
C THR A 112 22.93 -12.36 -5.83
N ILE A 113 24.03 -12.84 -5.24
CA ILE A 113 24.03 -13.69 -4.05
C ILE A 113 23.54 -12.83 -2.87
N GLY A 114 22.53 -13.30 -2.13
CA GLY A 114 21.92 -12.57 -1.00
C GLY A 114 20.60 -11.88 -1.32
N PHE A 115 19.64 -12.60 -1.90
CA PHE A 115 18.28 -12.08 -2.13
C PHE A 115 17.56 -11.85 -0.81
N ASP A 116 16.92 -10.70 -0.72
CA ASP A 116 16.13 -10.25 0.41
C ASP A 116 14.80 -9.74 -0.17
N TYR A 117 13.72 -10.44 0.16
CA TYR A 117 12.41 -10.17 -0.41
C TYR A 117 11.90 -8.78 -0.04
N ALA A 118 12.02 -8.40 1.24
CA ALA A 118 11.60 -7.09 1.73
C ALA A 118 12.35 -5.95 1.04
N LYS A 119 13.69 -6.03 0.96
CA LYS A 119 14.50 -5.00 0.29
C LYS A 119 14.17 -4.87 -1.19
N ALA A 120 13.88 -5.98 -1.86
CA ALA A 120 13.50 -5.96 -3.26
C ALA A 120 12.14 -5.28 -3.48
N LEU A 121 11.18 -5.54 -2.58
CA LEU A 121 9.87 -4.88 -2.64
C LEU A 121 9.95 -3.39 -2.31
N ASP A 122 10.80 -2.98 -1.37
CA ASP A 122 11.07 -1.57 -1.09
C ASP A 122 11.65 -0.84 -2.31
N ALA A 123 12.59 -1.48 -3.02
CA ALA A 123 13.13 -0.93 -4.26
C ALA A 123 12.06 -0.80 -5.35
N ALA A 124 11.22 -1.82 -5.53
CA ALA A 124 10.09 -1.78 -6.47
C ALA A 124 9.10 -0.67 -6.12
N ARG A 125 8.77 -0.51 -4.84
CA ARG A 125 7.88 0.54 -4.33
C ARG A 125 8.43 1.94 -4.62
N HIS A 126 9.73 2.14 -4.39
CA HIS A 126 10.39 3.41 -4.68
C HIS A 126 10.27 3.79 -6.17
N VAL A 127 10.63 2.86 -7.05
CA VAL A 127 10.56 3.09 -8.52
C VAL A 127 9.12 3.31 -8.98
N PHE A 128 8.15 2.58 -8.42
CA PHE A 128 6.74 2.79 -8.73
C PHE A 128 6.28 4.20 -8.37
N GLY A 129 6.65 4.70 -7.19
CA GLY A 129 6.35 6.06 -6.75
C GLY A 129 7.03 7.14 -7.60
N GLU A 130 8.27 6.93 -8.04
CA GLU A 130 8.97 7.87 -8.92
C GLU A 130 8.31 8.03 -10.29
N ARG A 131 7.73 6.95 -10.84
CA ARG A 131 7.04 6.98 -12.15
C ARG A 131 5.70 7.71 -12.15
N ARG A 132 5.14 7.99 -10.96
CA ARG A 132 3.83 8.62 -10.80
C ARG A 132 3.91 10.09 -10.37
N LYS A 133 5.13 10.60 -10.11
CA LYS A 133 5.41 12.02 -9.90
C LYS A 133 5.43 12.77 -11.21
#